data_AF-A0A2V6YJ30-F1
#
_entry.id   AF-A0A2V6YJ30-F1
#
_cell.length_a   1.000
_cell.length_b   1.000
_cell.length_c   1.000
_cell.angle_alpha   90.00
_cell.angle_beta   90.00
_cell.angle_gamma   90.00
#
_symmetry.space_group_name_H-M   'P 1'
#
loop_
_entity.id
_entity.type
_entity.pdbx_description
1 polymer ?
#
loop_
_entity_poly.entity_id
_entity_poly.type
_entity_poly.pdbx_seq_one_letter_code
_entity_poly.pdbx_strand_id
1 'polypeptide(L)'
;MHTRLAVLLAVTVLAVAAEGCAGLRVGRTFPSPDPAQITVNATDKAALVRMFGEPYQVGLDSGDQTWRWFYAEHGVGSEVSKDFTVRFNPNGTVKSYSFTSNFPDDMKRLR
;
A
#
# COMPACT_ATOMS: atom_id res chain seq x y z
N MET A 1 3.67 49.05 12.47
CA MET A 1 2.60 48.04 12.65
C MET A 1 2.50 47.10 11.44
N HIS A 2 2.42 47.62 10.22
CA HIS A 2 2.34 46.85 8.96
C HIS A 2 3.46 45.81 8.75
N THR A 3 4.72 46.14 9.04
CA THR A 3 5.85 45.21 8.86
C THR A 3 5.78 44.02 9.81
N ARG A 4 5.32 44.22 11.05
CA ARG A 4 5.15 43.14 12.04
C ARG A 4 4.01 42.20 11.65
N LEU A 5 2.90 42.76 11.15
CA LEU A 5 1.76 41.98 10.67
C LEU A 5 2.12 41.15 9.44
N ALA A 6 2.87 41.73 8.48
CA ALA A 6 3.34 41.02 7.29
C ALA A 6 4.31 39.88 7.63
N VAL A 7 5.23 40.08 8.58
CA VAL A 7 6.14 39.02 9.06
C VAL A 7 5.36 37.91 9.77
N LEU A 8 4.39 38.26 10.62
CA LEU A 8 3.54 37.26 11.29
C LEU A 8 2.72 36.44 10.28
N LEU A 9 2.15 37.08 9.26
CA LEU A 9 1.44 36.40 8.17
C LEU A 9 2.37 35.47 7.38
N ALA A 10 3.57 35.92 7.04
CA ALA A 10 4.55 35.10 6.31
C ALA A 10 4.99 33.87 7.12
N VAL A 11 5.29 34.04 8.42
CA VAL A 11 5.65 32.93 9.33
C VAL A 11 4.50 31.95 9.49
N THR A 12 3.26 32.44 9.57
CA THR A 12 2.07 31.58 9.67
C THR A 12 1.86 30.76 8.40
N VAL A 13 2.03 31.36 7.21
CA VAL A 13 1.94 30.64 5.93
C VAL A 13 3.04 29.59 5.80
N LEU A 14 4.27 29.89 6.21
CA LEU A 14 5.38 28.94 6.23
C LEU A 14 5.15 27.78 7.20
N ALA A 15 4.55 28.04 8.36
CA ALA A 15 4.23 27.00 9.34
C ALA A 15 3.15 26.03 8.83
N VAL A 16 2.08 26.55 8.22
CA VAL A 16 0.99 25.71 7.67
C VAL A 16 1.46 24.92 6.43
N ALA A 17 2.36 25.47 5.63
CA ALA A 17 2.94 24.76 4.48
C ALA A 17 3.87 23.60 4.89
N ALA A 18 4.50 23.69 6.06
CA ALA A 18 5.39 22.63 6.57
C ALA A 18 4.63 21.36 7.01
N GLU A 19 3.36 21.48 7.38
CA GLU A 19 2.51 20.33 7.76
C GLU A 19 1.96 19.57 6.54
N GLY A 20 1.94 20.19 5.36
CA GLY A 20 1.32 19.63 4.14
C GLY A 20 2.07 18.46 3.49
N CYS A 21 3.30 18.16 3.91
CA CYS A 21 4.10 17.03 3.36
C CYS A 21 4.38 15.93 4.40
N ALA A 22 3.99 16.10 5.65
CA ALA A 22 4.18 15.08 6.68
C ALA A 22 2.96 14.14 6.71
N GLY A 23 3.08 12.96 6.10
CA GLY A 23 2.05 11.91 6.19
C GLY A 23 1.27 11.63 4.89
N LEU A 24 1.92 11.71 3.73
CA LEU A 24 1.30 11.23 2.49
C LEU A 24 1.18 9.71 2.55
N ARG A 25 -0.07 9.23 2.60
CA ARG A 25 -0.40 7.80 2.53
C ARG A 25 -0.93 7.49 1.13
N VAL A 26 -0.44 6.42 0.54
CA VAL A 26 -0.86 5.97 -0.80
C VAL A 26 -1.38 4.56 -0.70
N GLY A 27 -2.52 4.29 -1.36
CA GLY A 27 -3.12 2.97 -1.37
C GLY A 27 -4.08 2.71 -0.20
N ARG A 28 -4.25 1.44 0.15
CA ARG A 28 -5.17 0.99 1.20
C ARG A 28 -4.44 0.05 2.14
N THR A 29 -4.61 0.19 3.45
CA THR A 29 -4.06 -0.76 4.42
C THR A 29 -4.67 -2.15 4.20
N PHE A 30 -3.82 -3.17 4.24
CA PHE A 30 -4.23 -4.58 4.17
C PHE A 30 -3.32 -5.41 5.10
N PRO A 31 -3.78 -6.55 5.65
CA PRO A 31 -2.90 -7.44 6.41
C PRO A 31 -1.84 -8.04 5.49
N SER A 32 -0.61 -8.17 5.99
CA SER A 32 0.46 -8.78 5.20
C SER A 32 0.19 -10.29 5.04
N PRO A 33 0.24 -10.85 3.82
CA PRO A 33 -0.14 -12.24 3.59
C PRO A 33 0.79 -13.21 4.32
N ASP A 34 0.23 -14.35 4.73
CA ASP A 34 0.97 -15.52 5.16
C ASP A 34 0.84 -16.63 4.09
N PRO A 35 1.94 -17.32 3.68
CA PRO A 35 1.86 -18.39 2.70
C PRO A 35 0.85 -19.50 3.05
N ALA A 36 0.59 -19.76 4.33
CA ALA A 36 -0.38 -20.76 4.75
C ALA A 36 -1.84 -20.39 4.44
N GLN A 37 -2.14 -19.10 4.16
CA GLN A 37 -3.49 -18.62 3.87
C GLN A 37 -3.89 -18.79 2.39
N ILE A 38 -2.92 -18.95 1.49
CA ILE A 38 -3.15 -18.92 0.04
C ILE A 38 -2.70 -20.25 -0.57
N THR A 39 -3.67 -21.04 -1.02
CA THR A 39 -3.40 -22.28 -1.75
C THR A 39 -3.56 -22.03 -3.25
N VAL A 40 -2.46 -22.17 -4.00
CA VAL A 40 -2.46 -22.05 -5.47
C VAL A 40 -3.45 -23.07 -6.08
N ASN A 41 -4.16 -22.65 -7.12
CA ASN A 41 -5.23 -23.38 -7.81
C ASN A 41 -6.50 -23.66 -6.97
N ALA A 42 -6.59 -23.16 -5.73
CA ALA A 42 -7.74 -23.38 -4.85
C ALA A 42 -8.32 -22.09 -4.25
N THR A 43 -7.47 -21.19 -3.74
CA THR A 43 -7.93 -19.90 -3.21
C THR A 43 -8.52 -19.06 -4.35
N ASP A 44 -9.74 -18.55 -4.17
CA ASP A 44 -10.44 -17.74 -5.15
C ASP A 44 -10.41 -16.25 -4.81
N LYS A 45 -10.89 -15.43 -5.75
CA LYS A 45 -11.01 -13.98 -5.59
C LYS A 45 -11.82 -13.57 -4.36
N ALA A 46 -12.92 -14.27 -4.08
CA ALA A 46 -13.79 -13.93 -2.95
C ALA A 46 -13.07 -14.16 -1.61
N ALA A 47 -12.28 -15.22 -1.50
CA ALA A 47 -11.41 -15.47 -0.35
C ALA A 47 -10.37 -14.36 -0.17
N LEU A 48 -9.73 -13.92 -1.26
CA LEU A 48 -8.76 -12.81 -1.18
C LEU A 48 -9.42 -11.51 -0.71
N VAL A 49 -10.62 -11.16 -1.20
CA VAL A 49 -11.34 -9.97 -0.71
C VAL A 49 -11.70 -10.10 0.77
N ARG A 50 -12.11 -11.28 1.24
CA ARG A 50 -12.37 -11.51 2.67
C ARG A 50 -11.12 -11.36 3.54
N MET A 51 -9.95 -11.76 3.02
CA MET A 51 -8.68 -11.70 3.77
C MET A 51 -8.02 -10.33 3.72
N PHE A 52 -8.02 -9.67 2.56
CA PHE A 52 -7.19 -8.50 2.27
C PHE A 52 -7.99 -7.23 1.92
N GLY A 53 -9.31 -7.34 1.78
CA GLY A 53 -10.18 -6.27 1.28
C GLY A 53 -10.13 -6.11 -0.25
N GLU A 54 -10.76 -5.05 -0.76
CA GLU A 54 -10.77 -4.74 -2.19
C GLU A 54 -9.36 -4.38 -2.70
N PRO A 55 -8.94 -4.91 -3.86
CA PRO A 55 -7.63 -4.60 -4.41
C PRO A 55 -7.52 -3.10 -4.73
N TYR A 56 -6.29 -2.58 -4.64
CA TYR A 56 -5.97 -1.22 -5.02
C TYR A 56 -5.97 -1.05 -6.55
N GLN A 57 -5.49 -2.04 -7.29
CA GLN A 57 -5.47 -2.06 -8.75
C GLN A 57 -5.89 -3.44 -9.29
N VAL A 58 -6.54 -3.42 -10.46
CA VAL A 58 -6.86 -4.62 -11.25
C VAL A 58 -6.34 -4.42 -12.67
N GLY A 59 -5.84 -5.49 -13.29
CA GLY A 59 -5.23 -5.42 -14.62
C GLY A 59 -4.96 -6.79 -15.22
N LEU A 60 -4.01 -6.83 -16.15
CA LEU A 60 -3.54 -8.04 -16.83
C LEU A 60 -2.02 -8.16 -16.71
N ASP A 61 -1.52 -9.36 -16.46
CA ASP A 61 -0.11 -9.73 -16.63
C ASP A 61 -0.04 -10.93 -17.57
N SER A 62 0.56 -10.73 -18.75
CA SER A 62 0.71 -11.78 -19.76
C SER A 62 -0.62 -12.43 -20.15
N GLY A 63 -1.72 -11.65 -20.14
CA GLY A 63 -3.08 -12.11 -20.43
C GLY A 63 -3.84 -12.70 -19.23
N ASP A 64 -3.16 -13.00 -18.12
CA ASP A 64 -3.82 -13.42 -16.89
C ASP A 64 -4.37 -12.20 -16.16
N GLN A 65 -5.57 -12.33 -15.59
CA GLN A 65 -6.07 -11.27 -14.70
C GLN A 65 -5.18 -11.16 -13.47
N THR A 66 -4.90 -9.92 -13.05
CA THR A 66 -4.02 -9.61 -11.92
C THR A 66 -4.65 -8.59 -11.01
N TRP A 67 -4.61 -8.84 -9.70
CA TRP A 67 -5.02 -7.90 -8.66
C TRP A 67 -3.82 -7.52 -7.79
N ARG A 68 -3.80 -6.27 -7.33
CA ARG A 68 -2.72 -5.72 -6.50
C ARG A 68 -3.29 -5.00 -5.29
N TRP A 69 -2.77 -5.31 -4.11
CA TRP A 69 -2.93 -4.55 -2.89
C TRP A 69 -1.62 -3.81 -2.62
N PHE A 70 -1.72 -2.49 -2.45
CA PHE A 70 -0.57 -1.63 -2.24
C PHE A 70 -0.86 -0.66 -1.11
N TYR A 71 0.15 -0.45 -0.28
CA TYR A 71 0.13 0.55 0.77
C TYR A 71 1.51 1.15 0.95
N ALA A 72 1.58 2.47 1.03
CA ALA A 72 2.79 3.20 1.37
C ALA A 72 2.49 4.36 2.32
N GLU A 73 3.45 4.62 3.22
CA GLU A 73 3.46 5.78 4.11
C GLU A 73 4.81 6.50 3.97
N HIS A 74 4.74 7.81 3.71
CA HIS A 74 5.89 8.69 3.68
C HIS A 74 5.99 9.49 4.99
N GLY A 75 7.10 9.30 5.70
CA GLY A 75 7.49 10.12 6.85
C GLY A 75 8.70 11.00 6.54
N VAL A 76 9.08 11.85 7.49
CA VAL A 76 10.31 12.65 7.39
C VAL A 76 11.51 11.69 7.43
N GLY A 77 12.17 11.50 6.27
CA GLY A 77 13.38 10.69 6.15
C GLY A 77 13.19 9.18 6.04
N SER A 78 11.95 8.68 5.93
CA SER A 78 11.68 7.25 5.70
C SER A 78 10.41 7.03 4.89
N GLU A 79 10.44 6.00 4.04
CA GLU A 79 9.28 5.52 3.28
C GLU A 79 9.11 4.03 3.56
N VAL A 80 7.93 3.65 4.05
CA VAL A 80 7.55 2.25 4.18
C VAL A 80 6.47 1.92 3.17
N SER A 81 6.59 0.78 2.52
CA SER A 81 5.61 0.27 1.58
C SER A 81 5.53 -1.24 1.62
N LYS A 82 4.38 -1.73 1.17
CA LYS A 82 4.17 -3.14 0.90
C LYS A 82 3.27 -3.35 -0.30
N ASP A 83 3.56 -4.41 -1.03
CA ASP A 83 2.94 -4.74 -2.30
C ASP A 83 2.62 -6.24 -2.31
N PHE A 84 1.34 -6.55 -2.47
CA PHE A 84 0.86 -7.90 -2.66
C PHE A 84 0.17 -8.00 -4.01
N THR A 85 0.73 -8.81 -4.90
CA THR A 85 0.20 -9.01 -6.26
C THR A 85 -0.20 -10.47 -6.46
N VAL A 86 -1.36 -10.69 -7.07
CA VAL A 86 -1.91 -12.01 -7.36
C VAL A 86 -2.30 -12.10 -8.82
N ARG A 87 -1.82 -13.13 -9.53
CA ARG A 87 -2.28 -13.52 -10.86
C ARG A 87 -3.29 -14.65 -10.75
N PHE A 88 -4.31 -14.63 -11.60
CA PHE A 88 -5.39 -15.61 -11.59
C PHE A 88 -5.34 -16.56 -12.77
N ASN A 89 -5.79 -17.78 -12.53
CA ASN A 89 -6.19 -18.72 -13.57
C ASN A 89 -7.49 -18.22 -14.24
N PRO A 90 -7.83 -18.72 -15.45
CA PRO A 90 -9.09 -18.38 -16.12
C PRO A 90 -10.35 -18.67 -15.28
N ASN A 91 -10.30 -19.67 -14.39
CA ASN A 91 -11.39 -20.01 -13.47
C ASN A 91 -11.47 -19.09 -12.22
N GLY A 92 -10.60 -18.08 -12.11
CA GLY A 92 -10.61 -17.13 -11.00
C GLY A 92 -9.89 -17.59 -9.73
N THR A 93 -9.23 -18.76 -9.74
CA THR A 93 -8.35 -19.20 -8.64
C THR A 93 -6.96 -18.59 -8.76
N VAL A 94 -6.22 -18.53 -7.65
CA VAL A 94 -4.83 -18.05 -7.61
C VAL A 94 -3.94 -18.93 -8.49
N LYS A 95 -3.27 -18.32 -9.47
CA LYS A 95 -2.25 -18.96 -10.31
C LYS A 95 -0.85 -18.78 -9.70
N SER A 96 -0.54 -17.57 -9.27
CA SER A 96 0.69 -17.22 -8.55
C SER A 96 0.50 -15.93 -7.78
N TYR A 97 1.39 -15.68 -6.82
CA TYR A 97 1.38 -14.44 -6.05
C TYR A 97 2.79 -14.04 -5.61
N SER A 98 2.96 -12.77 -5.28
CA SER A 98 4.19 -12.23 -4.70
C SER A 98 3.85 -11.21 -3.62
N PHE A 99 4.69 -11.16 -2.58
CA PHE A 99 4.60 -10.16 -1.52
C PHE A 99 5.98 -9.57 -1.26
N THR A 100 6.06 -8.24 -1.23
CA THR A 100 7.25 -7.50 -0.84
C THR A 100 6.87 -6.41 0.15
N SER A 101 7.75 -6.16 1.12
CA SER A 101 7.52 -5.19 2.18
C SER A 101 8.85 -4.73 2.76
N ASN A 102 8.93 -3.46 3.14
CA ASN A 102 10.00 -2.93 3.98
C ASN A 102 9.48 -2.49 5.36
N PHE A 103 8.22 -2.83 5.72
CA PHE A 103 7.72 -2.62 7.07
C PHE A 103 8.55 -3.42 8.07
N PRO A 104 8.94 -2.84 9.23
CA PRO A 104 9.83 -3.50 10.18
C PRO A 104 9.38 -4.90 10.60
N ASP A 105 8.09 -5.10 10.85
CA ASP A 105 7.57 -6.39 11.30
C ASP A 105 7.52 -7.44 10.19
N ASP A 106 7.22 -7.03 8.95
CA ASP A 106 7.32 -7.92 7.79
C ASP A 106 8.77 -8.31 7.51
N MET A 107 9.70 -7.36 7.62
CA MET A 107 11.12 -7.60 7.42
C MET A 107 11.70 -8.57 8.44
N LYS A 108 11.28 -8.47 9.71
CA LYS A 108 11.64 -9.45 10.76
C LYS A 108 11.07 -10.84 10.50
N ARG A 109 9.91 -10.93 9.84
CA ARG A 109 9.24 -12.21 9.53
C ARG A 109 9.84 -12.89 8.29
N LEU A 110 10.34 -12.12 7.33
CA LEU A 110 10.78 -12.59 6.02
C LEU A 110 12.31 -12.77 5.88
N ARG A 111 13.11 -12.39 6.88
CA ARG A 111 14.57 -12.54 6.92
C ARG A 111 14.99 -13.40 8.10
#